data_AF-A0ABD2RRV8-F1
#
_entry.id   AF-A0ABD2RRV8-F1
#
_cell.length_a   1.000
_cell.length_b   1.000
_cell.length_c   1.000
_cell.angle_alpha   90.00
_cell.angle_beta   90.00
_cell.angle_gamma   90.00
#
_symmetry.space_group_name_H-M   'P 1'
#
loop_
_entity.id
_entity.type
_entity.pdbx_description
1 polymer ?
#
loop_
_entity_poly.entity_id
_entity_poly.type
_entity_poly.pdbx_seq_one_letter_code
_entity_poly.pdbx_strand_id
1 'polypeptide(L)'
;AVTVRKQFVCKKGGAMTTCLLEPPFRCLPPFQPFSPPRFRCYAAPGAQPLPSDPDTETLVLPLDGPKERREIVRLAWEKLVRWSRSLQSRAKTDVLERTNKVVVLGGGSFGTAIAAHVATRKSLLEVNMLVRDPQVCRSINEEHHNCKYFTQHELPKNVIATTDAKAALLGADFCFHAVPVQFSSSFLEEIANYVDPGLPFISLSKGLELNTLRTMSQIIPKALKNPRQPYVVLSGPSFALELMNKLPTALVVASKDQKIANSVQQLMASKNLRINTSSDVTGVEIAGALKNVLAIAAGIVEGLNLGNNSMAALVSQGCSEIRWLATKMGAKSTTLTGLSGTGDVMLTCFVSLSRNRTVGVRLGSGEKLDDILSSMNQVAEGVATAGAVIALAQKYNVKMPVLTAVARIIDNELTPTKAVFELMNLPQVEEV
;
A
#
# COMPACT_ATOMS: atom_id res chain seq x y z
N ALA A 1 38.33 5.30 -9.58
CA ALA A 1 38.86 3.92 -9.53
C ALA A 1 37.80 3.08 -8.84
N VAL A 2 37.14 2.08 -9.43
CA VAL A 2 37.49 1.17 -10.53
C VAL A 2 36.21 0.95 -11.36
N THR A 3 36.28 1.16 -12.67
CA THR A 3 35.21 0.81 -13.61
C THR A 3 35.64 -0.45 -14.35
N VAL A 4 34.93 -1.55 -14.12
CA VAL A 4 35.17 -2.84 -14.78
C VAL A 4 34.72 -2.74 -16.24
N ARG A 5 35.66 -2.72 -17.19
CA ARG A 5 35.38 -2.85 -18.63
C ARG A 5 35.47 -4.33 -19.01
N LYS A 6 34.35 -4.91 -19.48
CA LYS A 6 34.34 -6.24 -20.11
C LYS A 6 34.90 -6.11 -21.54
N GLN A 7 35.97 -6.83 -21.84
CA GLN A 7 36.45 -7.09 -23.19
C GLN A 7 35.77 -8.35 -23.73
N PHE A 8 35.27 -8.30 -24.97
CA PHE A 8 34.91 -9.50 -25.73
C PHE A 8 35.93 -9.69 -26.85
N VAL A 9 36.53 -10.89 -26.89
CA VAL A 9 37.44 -11.34 -27.95
C VAL A 9 36.69 -12.39 -28.77
N CYS A 10 36.57 -12.19 -30.09
CA CYS A 10 36.14 -13.23 -31.01
C CYS A 10 37.29 -13.56 -31.97
N LYS A 11 37.61 -14.85 -32.12
CA LYS A 11 38.77 -15.35 -32.87
C LYS A 11 38.27 -16.21 -34.04
N LYS A 12 38.50 -15.78 -35.29
CA LYS A 12 38.48 -16.65 -36.48
C LYS A 12 39.37 -16.05 -37.58
N GLY A 13 40.36 -16.84 -38.03
CA GLY A 13 41.13 -16.62 -39.27
C GLY A 13 42.24 -15.57 -39.17
N GLY A 14 43.50 -16.00 -39.23
CA GLY A 14 44.68 -15.17 -39.04
C GLY A 14 44.77 -13.91 -39.92
N ALA A 15 44.62 -12.76 -39.29
CA ALA A 15 45.32 -11.49 -39.54
C ALA A 15 45.00 -10.54 -38.37
N MET A 16 46.01 -9.93 -37.74
CA MET A 16 45.76 -8.85 -36.76
C MET A 16 45.50 -7.56 -37.52
N THR A 17 44.32 -6.96 -37.35
CA THR A 17 44.04 -5.60 -37.82
C THR A 17 43.25 -4.87 -36.74
N THR A 18 43.86 -3.85 -36.16
CA THR A 18 43.23 -2.94 -35.19
C THR A 18 42.46 -1.87 -35.97
N CYS A 19 41.13 -1.95 -36.01
CA CYS A 19 40.28 -0.90 -36.57
C CYS A 19 39.71 -0.04 -35.44
N LEU A 20 40.16 1.22 -35.36
CA LEU A 20 39.52 2.28 -34.58
C LEU A 20 38.45 2.94 -35.46
N LEU A 21 37.19 2.90 -35.02
CA LEU A 21 36.09 3.65 -35.60
C LEU A 21 35.81 4.87 -34.70
N GLU A 22 36.24 6.05 -35.15
CA GLU A 22 35.83 7.35 -34.59
C GLU A 22 34.59 7.89 -35.34
N PRO A 23 33.58 8.45 -34.65
CA PRO A 23 32.62 9.37 -35.26
C PRO A 23 33.10 10.83 -35.14
N PRO A 24 32.71 11.72 -36.07
CA PRO A 24 33.26 13.07 -36.14
C PRO A 24 32.52 13.99 -35.16
N PHE A 25 33.26 14.60 -34.22
CA PHE A 25 32.77 15.78 -33.51
C PHE A 25 33.70 16.96 -33.77
N ARG A 26 33.18 17.96 -34.50
CA ARG A 26 33.77 19.29 -34.62
C ARG A 26 33.83 19.93 -33.23
N CYS A 27 35.02 20.36 -32.82
CA CYS A 27 35.21 21.19 -31.63
C CYS A 27 34.55 22.57 -31.83
N LEU A 28 33.59 22.91 -30.96
CA LEU A 28 33.17 24.29 -30.69
C LEU A 28 34.12 24.90 -29.66
N PRO A 29 34.36 26.24 -29.67
CA PRO A 29 35.27 26.89 -28.73
C PRO A 29 34.68 26.92 -27.31
N PRO A 30 35.52 27.10 -26.26
CA PRO A 30 35.07 27.07 -24.87
C PRO A 30 34.14 28.26 -24.56
N PHE A 31 33.00 27.95 -23.94
CA PHE A 31 32.07 28.94 -23.38
C PHE A 31 32.76 29.79 -22.30
N GLN A 32 32.68 31.12 -22.43
CA GLN A 32 33.03 32.07 -21.37
C GLN A 32 32.01 32.00 -20.21
N PRO A 33 32.42 32.25 -18.96
CA PRO A 33 31.50 32.31 -17.84
C PRO A 33 30.63 33.57 -17.92
N PHE A 34 29.31 33.38 -18.02
CA PHE A 34 28.31 34.44 -17.90
C PHE A 34 28.38 35.05 -16.48
N SER A 35 28.60 36.36 -16.41
CA SER A 35 28.39 37.16 -15.18
C SER A 35 26.89 37.46 -15.01
N PRO A 36 26.31 37.37 -13.80
CA PRO A 36 24.90 37.71 -13.61
C PRO A 36 24.70 39.24 -13.74
N PRO A 37 23.52 39.71 -14.19
CA PRO A 37 23.25 41.13 -14.31
C PRO A 37 23.20 41.78 -12.92
N ARG A 38 23.90 42.91 -12.75
CA ARG A 38 23.75 43.78 -11.59
C ARG A 38 22.41 44.51 -11.68
N PHE A 39 21.40 44.05 -10.96
CA PHE A 39 20.22 44.86 -10.68
C PHE A 39 20.59 45.96 -9.67
N ARG A 40 20.57 47.22 -10.10
CA ARG A 40 20.55 48.38 -9.19
C ARG A 40 19.11 48.57 -8.70
N CYS A 41 18.84 48.24 -7.44
CA CYS A 41 17.63 48.72 -6.77
C CYS A 41 17.82 50.20 -6.41
N TYR A 42 16.96 51.06 -6.94
CA TYR A 42 16.81 52.43 -6.44
C TYR A 42 15.97 52.36 -5.15
N ALA A 43 16.54 52.84 -4.03
CA ALA A 43 15.78 53.05 -2.80
C ALA A 43 14.94 54.32 -2.94
N ALA A 44 13.63 54.22 -2.70
CA ALA A 44 12.77 55.38 -2.49
C ALA A 44 13.11 56.01 -1.12
N PRO A 45 13.28 57.34 -0.99
CA PRO A 45 13.57 57.96 0.30
C PRO A 45 12.25 58.07 1.09
N GLY A 46 12.15 57.38 2.23
CA GLY A 46 11.05 57.60 3.19
C GLY A 46 10.44 56.40 3.90
N ALA A 47 10.98 55.18 3.80
CA ALA A 47 10.48 54.06 4.59
C ALA A 47 11.27 53.92 5.91
N GLN A 48 10.63 54.25 7.04
CA GLN A 48 11.14 53.94 8.37
C GLN A 48 11.20 52.42 8.57
N PRO A 49 12.22 51.86 9.26
CA PRO A 49 12.24 50.43 9.58
C PRO A 49 11.13 50.12 10.59
N LEU A 50 10.34 49.07 10.30
CA LEU A 50 9.43 48.46 11.28
C LEU A 50 10.24 47.97 12.50
N PRO A 51 9.69 48.08 13.72
CA PRO A 51 10.38 47.62 14.91
C PRO A 51 10.60 46.10 14.85
N SER A 52 11.82 45.68 15.17
CA SER A 52 12.21 44.27 15.23
C SER A 52 11.43 43.53 16.31
N ASP A 53 10.75 42.45 15.91
CA ASP A 53 10.02 41.54 16.79
C ASP A 53 10.98 40.88 17.81
N PRO A 54 10.74 40.97 19.14
CA PRO A 54 11.70 40.51 20.16
C PRO A 54 11.91 38.99 20.22
N ASP A 55 11.08 38.18 19.54
CA ASP A 55 11.07 36.72 19.69
C ASP A 55 11.69 35.95 18.51
N THR A 56 12.49 36.62 17.66
CA THR A 56 13.30 35.92 16.66
C THR A 56 14.62 35.47 17.27
N GLU A 57 14.59 34.48 18.17
CA GLU A 57 15.78 33.67 18.44
C GLU A 57 16.16 32.99 17.13
N THR A 58 17.05 33.67 16.39
CA THR A 58 17.68 33.14 15.21
C THR A 58 18.51 31.96 15.72
N LEU A 59 18.05 30.73 15.47
CA LEU A 59 18.77 29.48 15.75
C LEU A 59 20.03 29.43 14.85
N VAL A 60 20.99 30.30 15.15
CA VAL A 60 22.34 30.28 14.58
C VAL A 60 23.06 29.17 15.31
N LEU A 61 23.10 27.97 14.71
CA LEU A 61 23.88 26.86 15.21
C LEU A 61 25.37 27.24 15.15
N PRO A 62 26.07 27.44 16.28
CA PRO A 62 27.52 27.61 16.28
C PRO A 62 28.11 26.26 15.86
N LEU A 63 28.92 26.25 14.79
CA LEU A 63 29.45 25.02 14.20
C LEU A 63 30.91 24.80 14.62
N ASP A 64 31.16 24.53 15.90
CA ASP A 64 32.47 24.06 16.36
C ASP A 64 32.48 22.53 16.52
N GLY A 65 32.54 21.85 15.38
CA GLY A 65 32.94 20.44 15.29
C GLY A 65 31.81 19.39 15.16
N PRO A 66 32.13 18.20 14.60
CA PRO A 66 31.14 17.18 14.26
C PRO A 66 30.50 16.46 15.46
N LYS A 67 31.09 16.53 16.66
CA LYS A 67 30.50 15.96 17.89
C LYS A 67 29.41 16.88 18.46
N GLU A 68 29.68 18.17 18.58
CA GLU A 68 28.71 19.17 19.05
C GLU A 68 27.49 19.26 18.13
N ARG A 69 27.71 19.21 16.81
CA ARG A 69 26.61 19.14 15.84
C ARG A 69 25.70 17.93 16.04
N ARG A 70 26.25 16.74 16.34
CA ARG A 70 25.44 15.53 16.59
C ARG A 70 24.60 15.67 17.86
N GLU A 71 25.19 16.26 18.90
CA GLU A 71 24.52 16.46 20.18
C GLU A 71 23.39 17.50 20.08
N ILE A 72 23.63 18.62 19.39
CA ILE A 72 22.60 19.63 19.15
C ILE A 72 21.45 19.07 18.30
N VAL A 73 21.77 18.34 17.22
CA VAL A 73 20.74 17.69 16.38
C VAL A 73 19.93 16.67 17.19
N ARG A 74 20.58 15.88 18.05
CA ARG A 74 19.89 14.95 18.94
C ARG A 74 18.98 15.67 19.92
N LEU A 75 19.44 16.73 20.58
CA LEU A 75 18.64 17.50 21.53
C LEU A 75 17.46 18.21 20.85
N ALA A 76 17.67 18.78 19.67
CA ALA A 76 16.63 19.40 18.87
C ALA A 76 15.57 18.37 18.43
N TRP A 77 16.00 17.19 17.95
CA TRP A 77 15.10 16.08 17.64
C TRP A 77 14.32 15.61 18.86
N GLU A 78 14.99 15.40 19.99
CA GLU A 78 14.34 14.98 21.23
C GLU A 78 13.29 16.01 21.66
N LYS A 79 13.58 17.32 21.58
CA LYS A 79 12.62 18.42 21.84
C LYS A 79 11.42 18.35 20.88
N LEU A 80 11.66 18.24 19.58
CA LEU A 80 10.61 18.15 18.54
C LEU A 80 9.72 16.91 18.71
N VAL A 81 10.25 15.82 19.27
CA VAL A 81 9.55 14.55 19.45
C VAL A 81 9.06 14.35 20.89
N ARG A 82 9.20 15.35 21.79
CA ARG A 82 8.72 15.27 23.19
C ARG A 82 7.23 14.91 23.30
N TRP A 83 6.41 15.37 22.36
CA TRP A 83 4.97 15.05 22.31
C TRP A 83 4.71 13.53 22.24
N SER A 84 5.62 12.75 21.64
CA SER A 84 5.51 11.29 21.55
C SER A 84 5.56 10.60 22.92
N ARG A 85 6.33 11.13 23.88
CA ARG A 85 6.47 10.58 25.23
C ARG A 85 5.17 10.76 26.05
N SER A 86 4.50 11.89 25.85
CA SER A 86 3.19 12.17 26.47
C SER A 86 2.08 11.25 25.92
N LEU A 87 2.12 10.92 24.63
CA LEU A 87 1.19 9.96 24.03
C LEU A 87 1.47 8.52 24.45
N GLN A 88 2.73 8.13 24.62
CA GLN A 88 3.10 6.80 25.12
C GLN A 88 2.60 6.55 26.54
N SER A 89 2.63 7.54 27.45
CA SER A 89 2.17 7.33 28.82
C SER A 89 0.64 7.20 28.95
N ARG A 90 -0.13 7.72 27.98
CA ARG A 90 -1.59 7.59 27.90
C ARG A 90 -2.04 6.25 27.31
N ALA A 91 -1.17 5.56 26.56
CA ALA A 91 -1.44 4.24 26.01
C ALA A 91 -1.19 3.15 27.06
N LYS A 92 -1.95 3.15 28.17
CA LYS A 92 -1.98 1.98 29.06
C LYS A 92 -2.60 0.79 28.30
N THR A 93 -1.83 -0.29 28.26
CA THR A 93 -1.96 -1.51 27.44
C THR A 93 -3.03 -2.49 27.94
N ASP A 94 -4.17 -2.01 28.42
CA ASP A 94 -5.23 -2.91 28.94
C ASP A 94 -5.77 -3.86 27.86
N VAL A 95 -5.85 -3.40 26.61
CA VAL A 95 -6.44 -4.19 25.53
C VAL A 95 -5.66 -5.46 25.24
N LEU A 96 -4.33 -5.39 25.12
CA LEU A 96 -3.53 -6.58 24.82
C LEU A 96 -3.54 -7.58 25.99
N GLU A 97 -3.48 -7.08 27.23
CA GLU A 97 -3.48 -7.92 28.42
C GLU A 97 -4.80 -8.67 28.61
N ARG A 98 -5.95 -8.01 28.38
CA ARG A 98 -7.27 -8.64 28.50
C ARG A 98 -7.68 -9.51 27.32
N THR A 99 -7.01 -9.38 26.17
CA THR A 99 -7.30 -10.20 24.98
C THR A 99 -6.76 -11.60 25.20
N ASN A 100 -7.63 -12.60 25.08
CA ASN A 100 -7.32 -14.01 25.25
C ASN A 100 -7.31 -14.76 23.92
N LYS A 101 -8.18 -14.35 22.98
CA LYS A 101 -8.33 -15.05 21.70
C LYS A 101 -8.54 -14.10 20.53
N VAL A 102 -7.78 -14.33 19.46
CA VAL A 102 -7.94 -13.67 18.16
C VAL A 102 -8.21 -14.73 17.11
N VAL A 103 -9.14 -14.45 16.19
CA VAL A 103 -9.37 -15.30 15.03
C VAL A 103 -8.97 -14.58 13.75
N VAL A 104 -8.38 -15.31 12.80
CA VAL A 104 -8.02 -14.83 11.46
C VAL A 104 -8.74 -15.71 10.44
N LEU A 105 -9.69 -15.11 9.72
CA LEU A 105 -10.45 -15.76 8.66
C LEU A 105 -9.67 -15.65 7.35
N GLY A 106 -9.10 -16.76 6.90
CA GLY A 106 -8.35 -16.86 5.65
C GLY A 106 -6.85 -17.12 5.84
N GLY A 107 -6.40 -18.30 5.42
CA GLY A 107 -5.00 -18.74 5.46
C GLY A 107 -4.10 -18.26 4.33
N GLY A 108 -4.42 -17.11 3.71
CA GLY A 108 -3.61 -16.51 2.65
C GLY A 108 -2.30 -15.89 3.17
N SER A 109 -1.46 -15.35 2.29
CA SER A 109 -0.21 -14.67 2.68
C SER A 109 -0.42 -13.57 3.72
N PHE A 110 -1.35 -12.64 3.49
CA PHE A 110 -1.52 -11.52 4.42
C PHE A 110 -2.18 -11.95 5.74
N GLY A 111 -3.19 -12.83 5.68
CA GLY A 111 -3.80 -13.42 6.89
C GLY A 111 -2.80 -14.17 7.75
N THR A 112 -1.92 -14.96 7.14
CA THR A 112 -0.84 -15.67 7.86
C THR A 112 0.17 -14.72 8.50
N ALA A 113 0.56 -13.65 7.79
CA ALA A 113 1.46 -12.65 8.34
C ALA A 113 0.85 -11.88 9.53
N ILE A 114 -0.45 -11.57 9.47
CA ILE A 114 -1.16 -10.96 10.59
C ILE A 114 -1.29 -11.93 11.77
N ALA A 115 -1.64 -13.20 11.52
CA ALA A 115 -1.70 -14.22 12.57
C ALA A 115 -0.36 -14.36 13.29
N ALA A 116 0.74 -14.51 12.55
CA ALA A 116 2.09 -14.57 13.09
C ALA A 116 2.43 -13.30 13.89
N HIS A 117 2.16 -12.12 13.34
CA HIS A 117 2.43 -10.86 14.01
C HIS A 117 1.68 -10.74 15.33
N VAL A 118 0.36 -10.96 15.32
CA VAL A 118 -0.50 -10.86 16.51
C VAL A 118 -0.11 -11.90 17.57
N ALA A 119 0.22 -13.13 17.15
CA ALA A 119 0.67 -14.18 18.06
C ALA A 119 1.96 -13.82 18.82
N THR A 120 2.87 -13.04 18.22
CA THR A 120 4.09 -12.57 18.91
C THR A 120 3.84 -11.46 19.93
N ARG A 121 2.64 -10.89 19.99
CA ARG A 121 2.31 -9.76 20.87
C ARG A 121 2.20 -10.17 22.33
N LYS A 122 1.64 -11.35 22.58
CA LYS A 122 1.42 -11.93 23.91
C LYS A 122 1.52 -13.46 23.80
N SER A 123 2.39 -14.06 24.60
CA SER A 123 2.70 -15.50 24.54
C SER A 123 1.49 -16.39 24.85
N LEU A 124 0.62 -15.94 25.77
CA LEU A 124 -0.61 -16.65 26.18
C LEU A 124 -1.83 -16.34 25.29
N LEU A 125 -1.65 -15.56 24.22
CA LEU A 125 -2.74 -15.23 23.30
C LEU A 125 -3.00 -16.41 22.36
N GLU A 126 -4.23 -16.92 22.33
CA GLU A 126 -4.67 -17.92 21.34
C GLU A 126 -4.95 -17.21 20.01
N VAL A 127 -4.26 -17.62 18.93
CA VAL A 127 -4.51 -17.09 17.59
C VAL A 127 -5.01 -18.20 16.67
N ASN A 128 -6.32 -18.22 16.46
CA ASN A 128 -6.94 -19.24 15.61
C ASN A 128 -7.01 -18.77 14.16
N MET A 129 -6.52 -19.59 13.24
CA MET A 129 -6.66 -19.37 11.81
C MET A 129 -7.73 -20.29 11.24
N LEU A 130 -8.80 -19.71 10.71
CA LEU A 130 -9.75 -20.47 9.91
C LEU A 130 -9.20 -20.60 8.48
N VAL A 131 -8.85 -21.82 8.10
CA VAL A 131 -8.31 -22.14 6.78
C VAL A 131 -9.24 -23.11 6.06
N ARG A 132 -9.33 -22.99 4.73
CA ARG A 132 -10.17 -23.86 3.90
C ARG A 132 -9.52 -25.20 3.57
N ASP A 133 -8.20 -25.20 3.44
CA ASP A 133 -7.43 -26.35 2.96
C ASP A 133 -6.95 -27.20 4.16
N PRO A 134 -7.40 -28.47 4.29
CA PRO A 134 -6.95 -29.35 5.38
C PRO A 134 -5.44 -29.62 5.39
N GLN A 135 -4.76 -29.53 4.25
CA GLN A 135 -3.31 -29.68 4.18
C GLN A 135 -2.59 -28.49 4.82
N VAL A 136 -3.06 -27.27 4.54
CA VAL A 136 -2.55 -26.05 5.19
C VAL A 136 -2.84 -26.10 6.69
N CYS A 137 -4.03 -26.58 7.08
CA CYS A 137 -4.39 -26.74 8.49
C CYS A 137 -3.41 -27.66 9.24
N ARG A 138 -3.12 -28.84 8.68
CA ARG A 138 -2.17 -29.79 9.28
C ARG A 138 -0.75 -29.24 9.35
N SER A 139 -0.24 -28.65 8.26
CA SER A 139 1.11 -28.07 8.23
C SER A 139 1.30 -26.96 9.28
N ILE A 140 0.29 -26.10 9.50
CA ILE A 140 0.37 -25.07 10.55
C ILE A 140 0.41 -25.69 11.95
N ASN A 141 -0.39 -26.74 12.19
CA ASN A 141 -0.50 -27.34 13.52
C ASN A 141 0.67 -28.28 13.86
N GLU A 142 1.19 -29.03 12.89
CA GLU A 142 2.21 -30.06 13.09
C GLU A 142 3.62 -29.54 12.81
N GLU A 143 3.78 -28.71 11.78
CA GLU A 143 5.09 -28.22 11.32
C GLU A 143 5.32 -26.75 11.68
N HIS A 144 4.30 -26.04 12.16
CA HIS A 144 4.33 -24.60 12.42
C HIS A 144 4.72 -23.79 11.17
N HIS A 145 4.30 -24.22 9.98
CA HIS A 145 4.52 -23.50 8.74
C HIS A 145 3.23 -23.39 7.92
N ASN A 146 3.11 -22.34 7.11
CA ASN A 146 2.11 -22.32 6.06
C ASN A 146 2.76 -22.84 4.77
N CYS A 147 2.59 -24.13 4.50
CA CYS A 147 3.21 -24.83 3.36
C CYS A 147 2.92 -24.21 1.98
N LYS A 148 1.87 -23.39 1.85
CA LYS A 148 1.49 -22.75 0.58
C LYS A 148 2.07 -21.35 0.40
N TYR A 149 2.22 -20.59 1.47
CA TYR A 149 2.56 -19.16 1.39
C TYR A 149 3.87 -18.77 2.08
N PHE A 150 4.30 -19.51 3.11
CA PHE A 150 5.49 -19.22 3.90
C PHE A 150 6.19 -20.51 4.36
N THR A 151 6.77 -21.22 3.40
CA THR A 151 7.51 -22.48 3.64
C THR A 151 8.81 -22.30 4.41
N GLN A 152 9.33 -21.08 4.49
CA GLN A 152 10.62 -20.75 5.12
C GLN A 152 10.46 -19.96 6.43
N HIS A 153 9.23 -19.68 6.87
CA HIS A 153 8.97 -18.89 8.08
C HIS A 153 8.17 -19.69 9.09
N GLU A 154 8.78 -19.98 10.24
CA GLU A 154 8.14 -20.66 11.35
C GLU A 154 7.12 -19.73 12.01
N LEU A 155 5.90 -20.24 12.22
CA LEU A 155 4.82 -19.57 12.90
C LEU A 155 4.96 -19.77 14.42
N PRO A 156 4.58 -18.77 15.24
CA PRO A 156 4.53 -18.95 16.68
C PRO A 156 3.62 -20.13 17.09
N LYS A 157 4.02 -20.88 18.12
CA LYS A 157 3.30 -22.08 18.60
C LYS A 157 1.87 -21.82 19.07
N ASN A 158 1.55 -20.56 19.39
CA ASN A 158 0.20 -20.12 19.75
C ASN A 158 -0.67 -19.74 18.54
N VAL A 159 -0.20 -19.98 17.32
CA VAL A 159 -1.03 -19.97 16.10
C VAL A 159 -1.57 -21.37 15.86
N ILE A 160 -2.89 -21.52 15.86
CA ILE A 160 -3.58 -22.79 15.70
C ILE A 160 -4.49 -22.69 14.48
N ALA A 161 -4.35 -23.58 13.52
CA ALA A 161 -5.23 -23.65 12.37
C ALA A 161 -6.41 -24.61 12.63
N THR A 162 -7.57 -24.26 12.09
CA THR A 162 -8.74 -25.14 12.06
C THR A 162 -9.51 -24.95 10.75
N THR A 163 -10.28 -25.97 10.37
CA THR A 163 -11.27 -25.90 9.28
C THR A 163 -12.70 -25.71 9.80
N ASP A 164 -12.90 -25.76 11.13
CA ASP A 164 -14.19 -25.55 11.78
C ASP A 164 -14.37 -24.07 12.17
N ALA A 165 -15.28 -23.39 11.47
CA ALA A 165 -15.61 -21.99 11.72
C ALA A 165 -16.17 -21.75 13.13
N LYS A 166 -16.99 -22.67 13.65
CA LYS A 166 -17.60 -22.53 14.98
C LYS A 166 -16.53 -22.57 16.05
N ALA A 167 -15.61 -23.54 15.99
CA ALA A 167 -14.49 -23.65 16.94
C ALA A 167 -13.54 -22.44 16.84
N ALA A 168 -13.29 -21.94 15.62
CA ALA A 168 -12.44 -20.77 15.39
C ALA A 168 -13.00 -19.50 16.06
N LEU A 169 -14.31 -19.26 15.90
CA LEU A 169 -14.98 -18.03 16.34
C LEU A 169 -15.39 -18.04 17.82
N LEU A 170 -15.61 -19.22 18.41
CA LEU A 170 -16.07 -19.34 19.79
C LEU A 170 -15.12 -18.64 20.77
N GLY A 171 -15.63 -17.63 21.48
CA GLY A 171 -14.90 -16.87 22.49
C GLY A 171 -13.84 -15.93 21.94
N ALA A 172 -13.85 -15.60 20.64
CA ALA A 172 -12.92 -14.65 20.06
C ALA A 172 -13.17 -13.22 20.57
N ASP A 173 -12.11 -12.48 20.88
CA ASP A 173 -12.17 -11.06 21.27
C ASP A 173 -12.06 -10.13 20.05
N PHE A 174 -11.36 -10.58 19.00
CA PHE A 174 -11.18 -9.86 17.73
C PHE A 174 -11.14 -10.84 16.55
N CYS A 175 -11.67 -10.40 15.41
CA CYS A 175 -11.70 -11.19 14.18
C CYS A 175 -11.05 -10.43 13.02
N PHE A 176 -9.93 -10.92 12.52
CA PHE A 176 -9.32 -10.42 11.28
C PHE A 176 -9.92 -11.13 10.08
N HIS A 177 -10.46 -10.37 9.14
CA HIS A 177 -11.03 -10.90 7.91
C HIS A 177 -10.06 -10.71 6.74
N ALA A 178 -9.45 -11.81 6.27
CA ALA A 178 -8.46 -11.85 5.20
C ALA A 178 -8.94 -12.57 3.92
N VAL A 179 -10.23 -12.92 3.84
CA VAL A 179 -10.81 -13.57 2.67
C VAL A 179 -10.96 -12.54 1.53
N PRO A 180 -10.63 -12.88 0.26
CA PRO A 180 -10.75 -11.93 -0.85
C PRO A 180 -12.19 -11.45 -1.04
N VAL A 181 -12.36 -10.16 -1.42
CA VAL A 181 -13.66 -9.47 -1.42
C VAL A 181 -14.75 -10.21 -2.20
N GLN A 182 -14.42 -10.83 -3.33
CA GLN A 182 -15.41 -11.53 -4.17
C GLN A 182 -16.03 -12.76 -3.51
N PHE A 183 -15.37 -13.35 -2.50
CA PHE A 183 -15.86 -14.53 -1.78
C PHE A 183 -16.43 -14.17 -0.40
N SER A 184 -16.30 -12.91 0.02
CA SER A 184 -16.62 -12.48 1.39
C SER A 184 -18.09 -12.61 1.72
N SER A 185 -19.02 -12.19 0.84
CA SER A 185 -20.45 -12.19 1.19
C SER A 185 -20.95 -13.61 1.47
N SER A 186 -20.71 -14.55 0.55
CA SER A 186 -21.14 -15.94 0.70
C SER A 186 -20.48 -16.62 1.90
N PHE A 187 -19.19 -16.36 2.12
CA PHE A 187 -18.46 -16.93 3.25
C PHE A 187 -18.98 -16.40 4.60
N LEU A 188 -19.22 -15.09 4.71
CA LEU A 188 -19.74 -14.47 5.93
C LEU A 188 -21.18 -14.91 6.23
N GLU A 189 -22.01 -15.10 5.20
CA GLU A 189 -23.36 -15.65 5.34
C GLU A 189 -23.35 -17.07 5.91
N GLU A 190 -22.39 -17.91 5.49
CA GLU A 190 -22.23 -19.29 5.98
C GLU A 190 -21.88 -19.34 7.47
N ILE A 191 -21.01 -18.43 7.94
CA ILE A 191 -20.55 -18.41 9.34
C ILE A 191 -21.39 -17.52 10.25
N ALA A 192 -22.41 -16.82 9.73
CA ALA A 192 -23.14 -15.78 10.46
C ALA A 192 -23.70 -16.25 11.81
N ASN A 193 -24.17 -17.49 11.89
CA ASN A 193 -24.75 -18.07 13.10
C ASN A 193 -23.72 -18.36 14.22
N TYR A 194 -22.41 -18.32 13.91
CA TYR A 194 -21.33 -18.54 14.86
C TYR A 194 -20.68 -17.26 15.36
N VAL A 195 -21.03 -16.12 14.76
CA VAL A 195 -20.42 -14.82 15.05
C VAL A 195 -21.15 -14.17 16.22
N ASP A 196 -20.39 -13.85 17.28
CA ASP A 196 -20.91 -13.01 18.35
C ASP A 196 -21.26 -11.60 17.80
N PRO A 197 -22.47 -11.06 18.07
CA PRO A 197 -22.87 -9.75 17.56
C PRO A 197 -21.93 -8.58 17.95
N GLY A 198 -21.20 -8.71 19.05
CA GLY A 198 -20.23 -7.74 19.55
C GLY A 198 -18.79 -7.95 19.07
N LEU A 199 -18.50 -9.03 18.32
CA LEU A 199 -17.16 -9.35 17.84
C LEU A 199 -16.64 -8.29 16.85
N PRO A 200 -15.55 -7.56 17.15
CA PRO A 200 -15.00 -6.60 16.20
C PRO A 200 -14.37 -7.30 15.00
N PHE A 201 -14.80 -6.92 13.80
CA PHE A 201 -14.20 -7.37 12.52
C PHE A 201 -13.18 -6.34 12.04
N ILE A 202 -11.95 -6.78 11.83
CA ILE A 202 -10.86 -6.04 11.21
C ILE A 202 -10.70 -6.55 9.78
N SER A 203 -11.23 -5.81 8.80
CA SER A 203 -11.07 -6.14 7.39
C SER A 203 -9.66 -5.85 6.92
N LEU A 204 -9.05 -6.84 6.29
CA LEU A 204 -7.75 -6.77 5.62
C LEU A 204 -7.88 -6.75 4.09
N SER A 205 -9.08 -7.08 3.58
CA SER A 205 -9.35 -7.28 2.16
C SER A 205 -9.42 -5.93 1.42
N LYS A 206 -8.84 -5.87 0.22
CA LYS A 206 -8.64 -4.63 -0.54
C LYS A 206 -9.27 -4.74 -1.94
N GLY A 207 -10.56 -4.43 -2.03
CA GLY A 207 -11.30 -4.50 -3.29
C GLY A 207 -12.75 -4.05 -3.14
N LEU A 208 -13.51 -4.20 -4.23
CA LEU A 208 -14.93 -3.91 -4.32
C LEU A 208 -15.68 -5.16 -4.81
N GLU A 209 -16.84 -5.44 -4.24
CA GLU A 209 -17.70 -6.54 -4.73
C GLU A 209 -18.30 -6.15 -6.09
N LEU A 210 -17.98 -6.93 -7.14
CA LEU A 210 -18.23 -6.54 -8.53
C LEU A 210 -19.71 -6.25 -8.82
N ASN A 211 -20.61 -7.12 -8.37
CA ASN A 211 -22.04 -7.04 -8.68
C ASN A 211 -22.78 -5.94 -7.90
N THR A 212 -22.24 -5.47 -6.77
CA THR A 212 -22.94 -4.57 -5.86
C THR A 212 -22.21 -3.24 -5.65
N LEU A 213 -20.96 -3.16 -6.11
CA LEU A 213 -20.02 -2.06 -5.91
C LEU A 213 -19.79 -1.74 -4.42
N ARG A 214 -20.02 -2.71 -3.53
CA ARG A 214 -19.91 -2.53 -2.08
C ARG A 214 -18.47 -2.68 -1.60
N THR A 215 -18.16 -1.91 -0.56
CA THR A 215 -16.94 -2.09 0.22
C THR A 215 -17.16 -3.07 1.38
N MET A 216 -16.08 -3.52 2.02
CA MET A 216 -16.18 -4.47 3.14
C MET A 216 -16.97 -3.92 4.34
N SER A 217 -16.91 -2.61 4.60
CA SER A 217 -17.74 -1.95 5.62
C SER A 217 -19.24 -2.02 5.35
N GLN A 218 -19.63 -2.32 4.10
CA GLN A 218 -21.02 -2.55 3.70
C GLN A 218 -21.35 -4.04 3.58
N ILE A 219 -20.38 -4.87 3.18
CA ILE A 219 -20.53 -6.32 3.02
C ILE A 219 -20.66 -7.01 4.38
N ILE A 220 -19.74 -6.75 5.32
CA ILE A 220 -19.70 -7.48 6.60
C ILE A 220 -20.99 -7.33 7.41
N PRO A 221 -21.49 -6.11 7.71
CA PRO A 221 -22.73 -5.95 8.47
C PRO A 221 -23.94 -6.60 7.78
N LYS A 222 -23.96 -6.57 6.44
CA LYS A 222 -25.07 -7.12 5.65
C LYS A 222 -25.07 -8.65 5.64
N ALA A 223 -23.92 -9.26 5.35
CA ALA A 223 -23.77 -10.71 5.30
C ALA A 223 -24.02 -11.36 6.68
N LEU A 224 -23.56 -10.71 7.75
CA LEU A 224 -23.79 -11.13 9.14
C LEU A 224 -25.19 -10.77 9.68
N LYS A 225 -26.03 -10.08 8.87
CA LYS A 225 -27.37 -9.60 9.28
C LYS A 225 -27.34 -8.76 10.55
N ASN A 226 -26.25 -8.02 10.78
CA ASN A 226 -26.03 -7.17 11.94
C ASN A 226 -25.62 -5.75 11.49
N PRO A 227 -26.57 -4.81 11.36
CA PRO A 227 -26.27 -3.43 10.95
C PRO A 227 -25.33 -2.66 11.90
N ARG A 228 -25.18 -3.13 13.15
CA ARG A 228 -24.30 -2.55 14.16
C ARG A 228 -23.01 -3.34 14.35
N GLN A 229 -22.66 -4.24 13.41
CA GLN A 229 -21.43 -5.03 13.50
C GLN A 229 -20.22 -4.09 13.73
N PRO A 230 -19.44 -4.31 14.80
CA PRO A 230 -18.28 -3.47 15.02
C PRO A 230 -17.22 -3.73 13.94
N TYR A 231 -16.84 -2.67 13.23
CA TYR A 231 -16.04 -2.77 12.01
C TYR A 231 -14.82 -1.86 12.06
N VAL A 232 -13.68 -2.38 11.62
CA VAL A 232 -12.42 -1.67 11.41
C VAL A 232 -11.86 -2.11 10.06
N VAL A 233 -11.29 -1.18 9.31
CA VAL A 233 -10.45 -1.51 8.14
C VAL A 233 -8.99 -1.27 8.49
N LEU A 234 -8.11 -2.20 8.11
CA LEU A 234 -6.66 -2.05 8.19
C LEU A 234 -6.10 -1.95 6.77
N SER A 235 -5.39 -0.86 6.48
CA SER A 235 -4.74 -0.67 5.17
C SER A 235 -3.45 0.14 5.29
N GLY A 236 -2.70 0.21 4.19
CA GLY A 236 -1.39 0.84 4.12
C GLY A 236 -0.32 -0.05 3.47
N PRO A 237 0.88 0.51 3.24
CA PRO A 237 1.99 -0.17 2.58
C PRO A 237 2.48 -1.32 3.47
N SER A 238 2.18 -2.56 3.08
CA SER A 238 2.42 -3.74 3.91
C SER A 238 2.53 -5.02 3.09
N PHE A 239 3.72 -5.33 2.59
CA PHE A 239 3.95 -6.65 2.03
C PHE A 239 3.98 -7.70 3.13
N ALA A 240 3.24 -8.79 2.93
CA ALA A 240 3.14 -9.87 3.91
C ALA A 240 4.51 -10.46 4.26
N LEU A 241 5.40 -10.59 3.27
CA LEU A 241 6.76 -11.09 3.47
C LEU A 241 7.61 -10.17 4.35
N GLU A 242 7.48 -8.85 4.21
CA GLU A 242 8.22 -7.89 5.04
C GLU A 242 7.72 -7.91 6.48
N LEU A 243 6.41 -8.10 6.70
CA LEU A 243 5.84 -8.33 8.02
C LEU A 243 6.40 -9.62 8.67
N MET A 244 6.46 -10.72 7.91
CA MET A 244 7.06 -11.98 8.39
C MET A 244 8.55 -11.82 8.74
N ASN A 245 9.27 -10.99 7.98
CA ASN A 245 10.67 -10.64 8.24
C ASN A 245 10.84 -9.58 9.35
N LYS A 246 9.75 -9.12 9.98
CA LYS A 246 9.73 -8.11 11.06
C LYS A 246 10.37 -6.79 10.63
N LEU A 247 10.30 -6.43 9.35
CA LEU A 247 10.82 -5.17 8.86
C LEU A 247 9.91 -3.99 9.28
N PRO A 248 10.48 -2.78 9.49
CA PRO A 248 9.69 -1.60 9.86
C PRO A 248 8.56 -1.33 8.88
N THR A 249 7.31 -1.36 9.37
CA THR A 249 6.10 -1.18 8.57
C THR A 249 5.17 -0.17 9.24
N ALA A 250 4.44 0.63 8.45
CA ALA A 250 3.46 1.57 8.96
C ALA A 250 2.10 1.37 8.29
N LEU A 251 1.04 1.25 9.09
CA LEU A 251 -0.33 1.00 8.65
C LEU A 251 -1.31 2.00 9.28
N VAL A 252 -2.53 2.01 8.75
CA VAL A 252 -3.67 2.75 9.28
C VAL A 252 -4.80 1.80 9.62
N VAL A 253 -5.35 1.95 10.82
CA VAL A 253 -6.64 1.38 11.21
C VAL A 253 -7.70 2.48 11.15
N ALA A 254 -8.80 2.24 10.44
CA ALA A 254 -9.90 3.18 10.39
C ALA A 254 -11.21 2.56 10.86
N SER A 255 -11.94 3.28 11.69
CA SER A 255 -13.28 2.91 12.14
C SER A 255 -14.12 4.15 12.42
N LYS A 256 -15.45 4.01 12.31
CA LYS A 256 -16.38 5.02 12.80
C LYS A 256 -16.38 5.08 14.34
N ASP A 257 -16.02 3.99 15.01
CA ASP A 257 -15.82 3.95 16.46
C ASP A 257 -14.33 4.10 16.80
N GLN A 258 -13.99 5.27 17.33
CA GLN A 258 -12.61 5.59 17.72
C GLN A 258 -12.08 4.67 18.83
N LYS A 259 -12.93 4.17 19.73
CA LYS A 259 -12.50 3.27 20.81
C LYS A 259 -12.03 1.93 20.25
N ILE A 260 -12.73 1.40 19.25
CA ILE A 260 -12.36 0.14 18.59
C ILE A 260 -11.11 0.35 17.75
N ALA A 261 -11.00 1.45 16.99
CA ALA A 261 -9.78 1.79 16.26
C ALA A 261 -8.56 1.86 17.19
N ASN A 262 -8.68 2.51 18.35
CA ASN A 262 -7.61 2.57 19.35
C ASN A 262 -7.29 1.19 19.95
N SER A 263 -8.31 0.34 20.14
CA SER A 263 -8.12 -1.03 20.65
C SER A 263 -7.32 -1.89 19.66
N VAL A 264 -7.68 -1.85 18.37
CA VAL A 264 -6.93 -2.56 17.32
C VAL A 264 -5.52 -1.99 17.16
N GLN A 265 -5.36 -0.66 17.26
CA GLN A 265 -4.04 -0.02 17.29
C GLN A 265 -3.16 -0.60 18.40
N GLN A 266 -3.66 -0.73 19.63
CA GLN A 266 -2.90 -1.30 20.75
C GLN A 266 -2.58 -2.78 20.56
N LEU A 267 -3.55 -3.56 20.06
CA LEU A 267 -3.39 -4.98 19.75
C LEU A 267 -2.22 -5.20 18.78
N MET A 268 -2.14 -4.37 17.73
CA MET A 268 -1.19 -4.55 16.63
C MET A 268 0.14 -3.80 16.78
N ALA A 269 0.18 -2.62 17.39
CA ALA A 269 1.36 -1.75 17.35
C ALA A 269 2.57 -2.33 18.08
N SER A 270 3.67 -2.60 17.36
CA SER A 270 4.90 -3.18 17.92
C SER A 270 6.11 -2.28 17.66
N LYS A 271 7.29 -2.70 18.14
CA LYS A 271 8.56 -2.00 17.87
C LYS A 271 8.87 -1.91 16.35
N ASN A 272 8.34 -2.82 15.54
CA ASN A 272 8.53 -2.87 14.09
C ASN A 272 7.26 -2.50 13.31
N LEU A 273 6.09 -2.43 13.95
CA LEU A 273 4.82 -2.13 13.29
C LEU A 273 4.18 -0.89 13.91
N ARG A 274 4.20 0.23 13.18
CA ARG A 274 3.51 1.45 13.58
C ARG A 274 2.08 1.44 13.04
N ILE A 275 1.12 1.71 13.92
CA ILE A 275 -0.29 1.82 13.54
C ILE A 275 -0.79 3.23 13.82
N ASN A 276 -1.33 3.90 12.81
CA ASN A 276 -2.04 5.18 12.96
C ASN A 276 -3.55 4.94 12.92
N THR A 277 -4.34 5.76 13.62
CA THR A 277 -5.80 5.66 13.61
C THR A 277 -6.42 6.70 12.68
N SER A 278 -7.60 6.38 12.12
CA SER A 278 -8.40 7.29 11.32
C SER A 278 -9.89 7.05 11.54
N SER A 279 -10.72 8.07 11.28
CA SER A 279 -12.18 7.95 11.22
C SER A 279 -12.71 7.77 9.80
N ASP A 280 -11.85 7.92 8.79
CA ASP A 280 -12.24 7.90 7.37
C ASP A 280 -12.19 6.48 6.79
N VAL A 281 -13.17 5.67 7.15
CA VAL A 281 -13.31 4.29 6.64
C VAL A 281 -13.42 4.27 5.12
N THR A 282 -14.27 5.14 4.55
CA THR A 282 -14.50 5.20 3.10
C THR A 282 -13.20 5.51 2.36
N GLY A 283 -12.43 6.51 2.78
CA GLY A 283 -11.16 6.86 2.14
C GLY A 283 -10.16 5.72 2.18
N VAL A 284 -10.05 5.03 3.31
CA VAL A 284 -9.12 3.90 3.47
C VAL A 284 -9.50 2.70 2.59
N GLU A 285 -10.80 2.36 2.52
CA GLU A 285 -11.28 1.25 1.70
C GLU A 285 -11.14 1.53 0.20
N ILE A 286 -11.56 2.70 -0.26
CA ILE A 286 -11.53 3.06 -1.69
C ILE A 286 -10.10 3.20 -2.19
N ALA A 287 -9.21 3.80 -1.38
CA ALA A 287 -7.79 3.85 -1.71
C ALA A 287 -7.20 2.44 -1.87
N GLY A 288 -7.45 1.56 -0.89
CA GLY A 288 -6.97 0.18 -0.90
C GLY A 288 -7.49 -0.62 -2.08
N ALA A 289 -8.76 -0.45 -2.45
CA ALA A 289 -9.37 -1.16 -3.57
C ALA A 289 -8.80 -0.72 -4.92
N LEU A 290 -8.77 0.59 -5.19
CA LEU A 290 -8.44 1.12 -6.51
C LEU A 290 -6.94 1.14 -6.80
N LYS A 291 -6.08 1.15 -5.77
CA LYS A 291 -4.63 1.06 -5.96
C LYS A 291 -4.20 -0.23 -6.70
N ASN A 292 -4.96 -1.31 -6.56
CA ASN A 292 -4.68 -2.57 -7.23
C ASN A 292 -4.95 -2.48 -8.73
N VAL A 293 -5.98 -1.75 -9.14
CA VAL A 293 -6.26 -1.46 -10.56
C VAL A 293 -5.17 -0.55 -11.13
N LEU A 294 -4.78 0.50 -10.39
CA LEU A 294 -3.68 1.37 -10.79
C LEU A 294 -2.34 0.62 -10.92
N ALA A 295 -2.10 -0.38 -10.07
CA ALA A 295 -0.91 -1.22 -10.17
C ALA A 295 -0.89 -2.07 -11.44
N ILE A 296 -2.04 -2.48 -11.98
CA ILE A 296 -2.12 -3.13 -13.31
C ILE A 296 -1.71 -2.12 -14.38
N ALA A 297 -2.20 -0.88 -14.33
CA ALA A 297 -1.76 0.17 -15.27
C ALA A 297 -0.24 0.40 -15.21
N ALA A 298 0.32 0.47 -14.00
CA ALA A 298 1.76 0.61 -13.78
C ALA A 298 2.54 -0.57 -14.40
N GLY A 299 2.05 -1.79 -14.19
CA GLY A 299 2.61 -2.98 -14.84
C GLY A 299 2.55 -2.90 -16.37
N ILE A 300 1.44 -2.43 -16.94
CA ILE A 300 1.30 -2.27 -18.40
C ILE A 300 2.35 -1.30 -18.95
N VAL A 301 2.60 -0.18 -18.28
CA VAL A 301 3.64 0.79 -18.67
C VAL A 301 5.03 0.14 -18.71
N GLU A 302 5.33 -0.73 -17.75
CA GLU A 302 6.58 -1.49 -17.73
C GLU A 302 6.61 -2.56 -18.83
N GLY A 303 5.53 -3.33 -19.00
CA GLY A 303 5.44 -4.37 -20.02
C GLY A 303 5.58 -3.83 -21.45
N LEU A 304 5.16 -2.58 -21.68
CA LEU A 304 5.32 -1.83 -22.93
C LEU A 304 6.67 -1.09 -23.04
N ASN A 305 7.53 -1.14 -22.02
CA ASN A 305 8.82 -0.45 -21.97
C ASN A 305 8.74 1.09 -22.19
N LEU A 306 7.71 1.75 -21.65
CA LEU A 306 7.48 3.19 -21.88
C LEU A 306 8.34 4.12 -20.99
N GLY A 307 9.15 3.55 -20.10
CA GLY A 307 10.10 4.28 -19.24
C GLY A 307 9.49 4.92 -17.99
N ASN A 308 10.38 5.45 -17.15
CA ASN A 308 10.04 5.94 -15.81
C ASN A 308 9.23 7.25 -15.80
N ASN A 309 9.35 8.08 -16.84
CA ASN A 309 8.57 9.31 -16.96
C ASN A 309 7.07 8.97 -17.09
N SER A 310 6.75 8.02 -17.97
CA SER A 310 5.40 7.49 -18.17
C SER A 310 4.86 6.85 -16.89
N MET A 311 5.70 6.09 -16.17
CA MET A 311 5.33 5.50 -14.88
C MET A 311 4.95 6.57 -13.85
N ALA A 312 5.79 7.60 -13.66
CA ALA A 312 5.55 8.66 -12.70
C ALA A 312 4.29 9.48 -13.04
N ALA A 313 4.11 9.83 -14.32
CA ALA A 313 2.92 10.55 -14.79
C ALA A 313 1.64 9.71 -14.59
N LEU A 314 1.65 8.44 -14.99
CA LEU A 314 0.52 7.53 -14.85
C LEU A 314 0.10 7.36 -13.38
N VAL A 315 1.06 7.07 -12.50
CA VAL A 315 0.75 6.84 -11.07
C VAL A 315 0.24 8.12 -10.42
N SER A 316 0.81 9.28 -10.75
CA SER A 316 0.34 10.58 -10.24
C SER A 316 -1.09 10.89 -10.69
N GLN A 317 -1.38 10.70 -11.98
CA GLN A 317 -2.72 10.87 -12.53
C GLN A 317 -3.72 9.88 -11.89
N GLY A 318 -3.34 8.61 -11.75
CA GLY A 318 -4.16 7.60 -11.09
C GLY A 318 -4.46 7.92 -9.62
N CYS A 319 -3.50 8.50 -8.89
CA CYS A 319 -3.73 8.98 -7.52
C CYS A 319 -4.79 10.09 -7.49
N SER A 320 -4.76 11.01 -8.46
CA SER A 320 -5.77 12.06 -8.61
C SER A 320 -7.16 11.48 -8.91
N GLU A 321 -7.27 10.50 -9.80
CA GLU A 321 -8.54 9.82 -10.10
C GLU A 321 -9.15 9.13 -8.87
N ILE A 322 -8.32 8.38 -8.13
CA ILE A 322 -8.74 7.73 -6.87
C ILE A 322 -9.22 8.80 -5.88
N ARG A 323 -8.48 9.92 -5.76
CA ARG A 323 -8.84 11.02 -4.86
C ARG A 323 -10.17 11.68 -5.23
N TRP A 324 -10.40 11.96 -6.51
CA TRP A 324 -11.64 12.57 -6.98
C TRP A 324 -12.84 11.66 -6.70
N LEU A 325 -12.74 10.37 -7.04
CA LEU A 325 -13.79 9.41 -6.78
C LEU A 325 -14.05 9.25 -5.29
N ALA A 326 -13.00 9.00 -4.49
CA ALA A 326 -13.13 8.82 -3.05
C ALA A 326 -13.78 10.04 -2.37
N THR A 327 -13.40 11.26 -2.79
CA THR A 327 -13.99 12.50 -2.26
C THR A 327 -15.48 12.60 -2.61
N LYS A 328 -15.89 12.23 -3.83
CA LYS A 328 -17.32 12.16 -4.21
C LYS A 328 -18.09 11.08 -3.44
N MET A 329 -17.40 10.05 -2.96
CA MET A 329 -17.96 9.02 -2.07
C MET A 329 -18.00 9.44 -0.58
N GLY A 330 -17.54 10.65 -0.25
CA GLY A 330 -17.54 11.21 1.10
C GLY A 330 -16.26 10.96 1.91
N ALA A 331 -15.17 10.50 1.27
CA ALA A 331 -13.87 10.39 1.91
C ALA A 331 -13.19 11.75 2.11
N LYS A 332 -12.23 11.80 3.03
CA LYS A 332 -11.37 12.97 3.26
C LYS A 332 -10.17 12.92 2.31
N SER A 333 -9.95 13.99 1.54
CA SER A 333 -8.82 14.10 0.61
C SER A 333 -7.46 13.83 1.25
N THR A 334 -7.28 14.21 2.53
CA THR A 334 -6.04 14.00 3.31
C THR A 334 -5.73 12.53 3.58
N THR A 335 -6.74 11.64 3.63
CA THR A 335 -6.54 10.19 3.75
C THR A 335 -5.84 9.64 2.51
N LEU A 336 -6.20 10.17 1.33
CA LEU A 336 -5.69 9.70 0.04
C LEU A 336 -4.24 10.12 -0.19
N THR A 337 -3.78 11.21 0.44
CA THR A 337 -2.37 11.62 0.42
C THR A 337 -1.52 10.94 1.51
N GLY A 338 -2.15 10.13 2.37
CA GLY A 338 -1.52 9.46 3.50
C GLY A 338 -1.02 8.04 3.19
N LEU A 339 -0.74 7.27 4.25
CA LEU A 339 -0.26 5.88 4.17
C LEU A 339 -1.22 4.97 3.39
N SER A 340 -2.52 5.03 3.66
CA SER A 340 -3.52 4.15 3.02
C SER A 340 -3.78 4.49 1.55
N GLY A 341 -3.44 5.70 1.12
CA GLY A 341 -3.54 6.16 -0.26
C GLY A 341 -2.21 6.12 -0.97
N THR A 342 -1.59 7.28 -1.16
CA THR A 342 -0.31 7.42 -1.87
C THR A 342 0.76 6.45 -1.36
N GLY A 343 0.88 6.23 -0.04
CA GLY A 343 1.87 5.30 0.51
C GLY A 343 1.72 3.87 -0.04
N ASP A 344 0.51 3.32 0.02
CA ASP A 344 0.22 1.97 -0.47
C ASP A 344 0.24 1.90 -2.00
N VAL A 345 -0.19 2.96 -2.69
CA VAL A 345 -0.05 3.08 -4.16
C VAL A 345 1.41 2.98 -4.58
N MET A 346 2.29 3.76 -3.95
CA MET A 346 3.72 3.77 -4.27
C MET A 346 4.35 2.38 -4.08
N LEU A 347 4.09 1.74 -2.93
CA LEU A 347 4.57 0.38 -2.68
C LEU A 347 4.09 -0.59 -3.77
N THR A 348 2.83 -0.49 -4.18
CA THR A 348 2.19 -1.46 -5.07
C THR A 348 2.54 -1.27 -6.55
N CYS A 349 2.78 -0.03 -6.98
CA CYS A 349 3.08 0.30 -8.37
C CYS A 349 4.58 0.20 -8.71
N PHE A 350 5.46 0.53 -7.75
CA PHE A 350 6.90 0.59 -8.02
C PHE A 350 7.69 -0.65 -7.59
N VAL A 351 7.11 -1.55 -6.79
CA VAL A 351 7.79 -2.76 -6.32
C VAL A 351 7.26 -4.01 -7.02
N SER A 352 8.17 -4.87 -7.47
CA SER A 352 7.90 -6.09 -8.25
C SER A 352 7.15 -7.19 -7.47
N LEU A 353 7.00 -7.06 -6.15
CA LEU A 353 6.26 -8.00 -5.29
C LEU A 353 4.73 -7.94 -5.46
N SER A 354 4.22 -6.95 -6.20
CA SER A 354 2.78 -6.79 -6.44
C SER A 354 2.27 -7.72 -7.54
N ARG A 355 1.34 -8.63 -7.18
CA ARG A 355 0.66 -9.54 -8.13
C ARG A 355 -0.08 -8.79 -9.24
N ASN A 356 -0.74 -7.69 -8.88
CA ASN A 356 -1.48 -6.87 -9.84
C ASN A 356 -0.55 -6.21 -10.84
N ARG A 357 0.63 -5.76 -10.39
CA ARG A 357 1.67 -5.23 -11.27
C ARG A 357 2.18 -6.33 -12.21
N THR A 358 2.43 -7.54 -11.72
CA THR A 358 2.82 -8.69 -12.57
C THR A 358 1.79 -8.97 -13.67
N VAL A 359 0.49 -8.96 -13.34
CA VAL A 359 -0.58 -9.08 -14.35
C VAL A 359 -0.44 -7.97 -15.41
N GLY A 360 -0.28 -6.72 -14.96
CA GLY A 360 -0.08 -5.59 -15.86
C GLY A 360 1.13 -5.75 -16.79
N VAL A 361 2.28 -6.20 -16.27
CA VAL A 361 3.50 -6.44 -17.08
C VAL A 361 3.21 -7.43 -18.20
N ARG A 362 2.62 -8.57 -17.86
CA ARG A 362 2.31 -9.64 -18.81
C ARG A 362 1.30 -9.20 -19.86
N LEU A 363 0.26 -8.45 -19.45
CA LEU A 363 -0.69 -7.81 -20.38
C LEU A 363 0.03 -6.83 -21.32
N GLY A 364 0.90 -5.97 -20.78
CA GLY A 364 1.70 -5.03 -21.56
C GLY A 364 2.65 -5.72 -22.55
N SER A 365 3.16 -6.90 -22.20
CA SER A 365 3.97 -7.76 -23.08
C SER A 365 3.15 -8.55 -24.12
N GLY A 366 1.82 -8.43 -24.11
CA GLY A 366 0.93 -9.02 -25.12
C GLY A 366 0.35 -10.39 -24.77
N GLU A 367 0.54 -10.88 -23.53
CA GLU A 367 -0.12 -12.12 -23.08
C GLU A 367 -1.62 -11.92 -22.87
N LYS A 368 -2.42 -12.97 -23.07
CA LYS A 368 -3.87 -12.92 -22.84
C LYS A 368 -4.19 -13.04 -21.35
N LEU A 369 -5.22 -12.32 -20.90
CA LEU A 369 -5.62 -12.31 -19.49
C LEU A 369 -5.93 -13.72 -18.96
N ASP A 370 -6.65 -14.55 -19.73
CA ASP A 370 -7.04 -15.90 -19.31
C ASP A 370 -5.81 -16.81 -19.06
N ASP A 371 -4.79 -16.69 -19.89
CA ASP A 371 -3.53 -17.45 -19.77
C ASP A 371 -2.74 -16.97 -18.53
N ILE A 372 -2.75 -15.65 -18.27
CA ILE A 372 -2.13 -15.05 -17.08
C ILE A 372 -2.83 -15.58 -15.83
N LEU A 373 -4.16 -15.49 -15.76
CA LEU A 373 -4.91 -15.90 -14.57
C LEU A 373 -4.80 -17.40 -14.30
N SER A 374 -4.83 -18.23 -15.35
CA SER A 374 -4.73 -19.69 -15.23
C SER A 374 -3.36 -20.15 -14.72
N SER A 375 -2.30 -19.37 -14.95
CA SER A 375 -0.94 -19.67 -14.48
C SER A 375 -0.64 -19.15 -13.07
N MET A 376 -1.55 -18.38 -12.45
CA MET A 376 -1.33 -17.78 -11.14
C MET A 376 -1.91 -18.64 -10.00
N ASN A 377 -1.08 -18.91 -8.99
CA ASN A 377 -1.49 -19.60 -7.76
C ASN A 377 -2.23 -18.68 -6.75
N GLN A 378 -2.40 -17.41 -7.09
CA GLN A 378 -2.87 -16.36 -6.19
C GLN A 378 -3.81 -15.40 -6.92
N VAL A 379 -4.87 -14.95 -6.23
CA VAL A 379 -5.88 -14.04 -6.80
C VAL A 379 -5.29 -12.64 -6.99
N ALA A 380 -5.50 -12.06 -8.18
CA ALA A 380 -5.22 -10.66 -8.47
C ALA A 380 -6.52 -9.83 -8.27
N GLU A 381 -6.71 -9.29 -7.06
CA GLU A 381 -7.92 -8.53 -6.69
C GLU A 381 -8.18 -7.31 -7.59
N GLY A 382 -7.13 -6.74 -8.21
CA GLY A 382 -7.25 -5.62 -9.13
C GLY A 382 -8.04 -5.97 -10.40
N VAL A 383 -7.97 -7.22 -10.87
CA VAL A 383 -8.71 -7.64 -12.07
C VAL A 383 -10.20 -7.62 -11.80
N ALA A 384 -10.64 -8.23 -10.69
CA ALA A 384 -12.05 -8.19 -10.29
C ALA A 384 -12.51 -6.77 -9.93
N THR A 385 -11.64 -5.95 -9.32
CA THR A 385 -11.98 -4.56 -8.97
C THR A 385 -12.13 -3.67 -10.21
N ALA A 386 -11.40 -3.94 -11.29
CA ALA A 386 -11.48 -3.15 -12.51
C ALA A 386 -12.88 -3.15 -13.14
N GLY A 387 -13.59 -4.28 -13.10
CA GLY A 387 -14.97 -4.38 -13.59
C GLY A 387 -15.96 -3.45 -12.87
N ALA A 388 -15.64 -3.03 -11.64
CA ALA A 388 -16.45 -2.07 -10.88
C ALA A 388 -16.13 -0.59 -11.20
N VAL A 389 -14.99 -0.30 -11.82
CA VAL A 389 -14.48 1.07 -11.98
C VAL A 389 -15.39 1.91 -12.89
N ILE A 390 -15.79 1.38 -14.04
CA ILE A 390 -16.63 2.11 -15.00
C ILE A 390 -17.98 2.45 -14.35
N ALA A 391 -18.60 1.48 -13.68
CA ALA A 391 -19.88 1.68 -13.00
C ALA A 391 -19.77 2.72 -11.87
N LEU A 392 -18.66 2.75 -11.13
CA LEU A 392 -18.41 3.77 -10.11
C LEU A 392 -18.18 5.16 -10.72
N ALA A 393 -17.38 5.25 -11.78
CA ALA A 393 -17.13 6.51 -12.48
C ALA A 393 -18.43 7.13 -13.00
N GLN A 394 -19.32 6.32 -13.58
CA GLN A 394 -20.66 6.74 -14.01
C GLN A 394 -21.55 7.15 -12.83
N LYS A 395 -21.64 6.31 -11.79
CA LYS A 395 -22.48 6.55 -10.61
C LYS A 395 -22.16 7.87 -9.90
N TYR A 396 -20.87 8.20 -9.79
CA TYR A 396 -20.41 9.41 -9.08
C TYR A 396 -20.06 10.58 -10.02
N ASN A 397 -20.27 10.41 -11.34
CA ASN A 397 -19.96 11.39 -12.38
C ASN A 397 -18.51 11.93 -12.26
N VAL A 398 -17.54 11.03 -12.24
CA VAL A 398 -16.11 11.36 -12.13
C VAL A 398 -15.36 10.88 -13.37
N LYS A 399 -14.52 11.75 -13.93
CA LYS A 399 -13.63 11.41 -15.03
C LYS A 399 -12.44 10.61 -14.51
N MET A 400 -12.27 9.38 -14.99
CA MET A 400 -11.21 8.46 -14.54
C MET A 400 -10.56 7.74 -15.73
N PRO A 401 -9.94 8.48 -16.67
CA PRO A 401 -9.44 7.91 -17.91
C PRO A 401 -8.43 6.76 -17.70
N VAL A 402 -7.51 6.86 -16.74
CA VAL A 402 -6.51 5.81 -16.49
C VAL A 402 -7.16 4.53 -15.97
N LEU A 403 -7.96 4.62 -14.92
CA LEU A 403 -8.55 3.42 -14.30
C LEU A 403 -9.61 2.78 -15.20
N THR A 404 -10.36 3.57 -15.97
CA THR A 404 -11.33 3.03 -16.94
C THR A 404 -10.64 2.39 -18.14
N ALA A 405 -9.49 2.91 -18.60
CA ALA A 405 -8.71 2.25 -19.65
C ALA A 405 -8.25 0.85 -19.21
N VAL A 406 -7.84 0.68 -17.95
CA VAL A 406 -7.50 -0.66 -17.41
C VAL A 406 -8.70 -1.60 -17.44
N ALA A 407 -9.89 -1.12 -17.06
CA ALA A 407 -11.12 -1.92 -17.12
C ALA A 407 -11.41 -2.39 -18.56
N ARG A 408 -11.32 -1.48 -19.55
CA ARG A 408 -11.51 -1.81 -20.98
C ARG A 408 -10.46 -2.80 -21.51
N ILE A 409 -9.23 -2.74 -21.01
CA ILE A 409 -8.18 -3.72 -21.35
C ILE A 409 -8.51 -5.10 -20.77
N ILE A 410 -8.96 -5.16 -19.51
CA ILE A 410 -9.34 -6.40 -18.84
C ILE A 410 -10.53 -7.06 -19.52
N ASP A 411 -11.50 -6.28 -19.99
CA ASP A 411 -12.66 -6.76 -20.74
C ASP A 411 -12.36 -7.03 -22.23
N ASN A 412 -11.08 -6.96 -22.63
CA ASN A 412 -10.59 -7.21 -24.00
C ASN A 412 -11.21 -6.27 -25.06
N GLU A 413 -11.72 -5.11 -24.66
CA GLU A 413 -12.24 -4.07 -25.56
C GLU A 413 -11.11 -3.21 -26.13
N LEU A 414 -10.02 -3.07 -25.38
CA LEU A 414 -8.90 -2.17 -25.70
C LEU A 414 -7.55 -2.87 -25.55
N THR A 415 -6.63 -2.66 -26.48
CA THR A 415 -5.25 -3.15 -26.31
C THR A 415 -4.42 -2.15 -25.51
N PRO A 416 -3.39 -2.61 -24.76
CA PRO A 416 -2.49 -1.71 -24.02
C PRO A 416 -1.91 -0.57 -24.86
N THR A 417 -1.43 -0.85 -26.07
CA THR A 417 -0.87 0.16 -26.97
C THR A 417 -1.91 1.19 -27.42
N LYS A 418 -3.14 0.74 -27.74
CA LYS A 418 -4.24 1.65 -28.09
C LYS A 418 -4.66 2.51 -26.91
N ALA A 419 -4.69 1.95 -25.70
CA ALA A 419 -4.99 2.70 -24.48
C ALA A 419 -4.01 3.86 -24.26
N VAL A 420 -2.71 3.62 -24.43
CA VAL A 420 -1.70 4.68 -24.34
C VAL A 420 -1.97 5.78 -25.38
N PHE A 421 -2.26 5.40 -26.62
CA PHE A 421 -2.57 6.35 -27.68
C PHE A 421 -3.82 7.18 -27.37
N GLU A 422 -4.91 6.55 -26.90
CA GLU A 422 -6.13 7.26 -26.52
C GLU A 422 -5.88 8.24 -25.36
N LEU A 423 -5.16 7.81 -24.31
CA LEU A 423 -4.86 8.65 -23.15
C LEU A 423 -4.01 9.87 -23.51
N MET A 424 -2.99 9.70 -24.38
CA MET A 424 -2.11 10.80 -24.79
C MET A 424 -2.80 11.81 -25.72
N ASN A 425 -3.90 11.43 -26.38
CA ASN A 425 -4.69 12.31 -27.23
C ASN A 425 -5.87 12.96 -26.50
N LEU A 426 -6.01 12.75 -25.19
CA LEU A 426 -6.98 13.50 -24.40
C LEU A 426 -6.63 15.00 -24.39
N PRO A 427 -7.63 15.89 -24.29
CA PRO A 427 -7.39 17.33 -24.20
C PRO A 427 -6.48 17.67 -23.03
N GLN A 428 -5.63 18.68 -23.23
CA GLN A 428 -4.83 19.27 -22.16
C GLN A 428 -5.77 19.90 -21.12
N VAL A 429 -5.49 19.68 -19.83
CA VAL A 429 -6.28 20.18 -18.71
C VAL A 429 -5.38 20.88 -17.70
N GLU A 430 -5.97 21.80 -16.93
CA GLU A 430 -5.32 22.39 -15.76
C GLU A 430 -5.18 21.32 -14.65
N GLU A 431 -4.04 21.32 -13.96
CA GLU A 431 -3.72 20.29 -12.96
C GLU A 431 -4.39 20.53 -11.60
N VAL A 432 -4.53 21.80 -11.18
CA VAL A 432 -5.07 22.19 -9.87
C VAL A 432 -6.02 23.36 -10.02
#